data_AF-A0A5J4PAE4-F1
#
_entry.id   AF-A0A5J4PAE4-F1
#
_cell.length_a   1.000
_cell.length_b   1.000
_cell.length_c   1.000
_cell.angle_alpha   90.00
_cell.angle_beta   90.00
_cell.angle_gamma   90.00
#
_symmetry.space_group_name_H-M   'P 1'
#
loop_
_entity.id
_entity.type
_entity.pdbx_description
1 polymer ?
#
loop_
_entity_poly.entity_id
_entity_poly.type
_entity_poly.pdbx_seq_one_letter_code
_entity_poly.pdbx_strand_id
1 'polypeptide(L)' 'AVTYARQMIIRASNITQRSLVTRCNLINSVRSDNNPQGFTMEKFEIIENKDLRVLER' A
#
# COMPACT_ATOMS: atom_id res chain seq x y z
N ALA A 1 1.78 -4.89 11.17
CA ALA A 1 0.55 -4.23 10.69
C ALA A 1 0.12 -4.86 9.38
N VAL A 2 -1.19 -4.94 9.14
CA VAL A 2 -1.77 -5.34 7.85
C VAL A 2 -2.66 -4.18 7.39
N THR A 3 -2.51 -3.77 6.14
CA THR A 3 -3.25 -2.65 5.54
C THR A 3 -4.04 -3.17 4.35
N TYR A 4 -5.34 -2.84 4.32
CA TYR A 4 -6.23 -3.14 3.22
C TYR A 4 -6.53 -1.86 2.46
N ALA A 5 -6.25 -1.84 1.16
CA ALA A 5 -6.43 -0.68 0.30
C ALA A 5 -7.03 -1.07 -1.06
N ARG A 6 -7.55 -0.06 -1.78
CA ARG A 6 -7.89 -0.17 -3.20
C ARG A 6 -6.99 0.79 -3.97
N GLN A 7 -6.36 0.27 -5.02
CA GLN A 7 -5.51 1.04 -5.92
C GLN A 7 -6.29 1.35 -7.20
N MET A 8 -6.24 2.61 -7.64
CA MET A 8 -6.76 3.04 -8.94
C MET A 8 -5.60 3.40 -9.86
N ILE A 9 -5.51 2.74 -11.00
CA ILE A 9 -4.52 2.99 -12.05
C ILE A 9 -5.24 3.65 -13.21
N ILE A 10 -4.94 4.92 -13.46
CA ILE A 10 -5.55 5.72 -14.52
C ILE A 10 -4.58 5.76 -15.71
N ARG A 11 -5.04 5.31 -16.88
CA ARG A 11 -4.33 5.40 -18.15
C ARG A 11 -5.20 6.15 -19.17
N ALA A 12 -4.64 6.43 -20.33
CA ALA A 12 -5.37 7.14 -21.40
C ALA A 12 -6.64 6.39 -21.84
N SER A 13 -6.54 5.06 -22.01
CA SER A 13 -7.62 4.21 -22.55
C SER A 13 -8.48 3.53 -21.49
N ASN A 14 -7.97 3.36 -20.26
CA ASN A 14 -8.69 2.63 -19.24
C ASN A 14 -8.33 3.07 -17.81
N ILE A 15 -9.23 2.74 -16.89
CA ILE A 15 -9.05 2.87 -15.46
C ILE A 15 -9.16 1.47 -14.86
N THR A 16 -8.09 1.01 -14.21
CA THR A 16 -8.07 -0.30 -13.55
C THR A 16 -8.13 -0.11 -12.04
N GLN A 17 -9.05 -0.80 -11.38
CA GLN A 17 -9.13 -0.89 -9.93
C GLN A 17 -8.58 -2.22 -9.45
N ARG A 18 -7.71 -2.17 -8.43
CA ARG A 18 -7.07 -3.34 -7.83
C ARG A 18 -7.29 -3.37 -6.32
N SER A 19 -7.44 -4.54 -5.73
CA SER A 19 -7.25 -4.72 -4.30
C SER A 19 -5.75 -4.73 -4.01
N LEU A 20 -5.35 -4.06 -2.94
CA LEU A 20 -3.98 -4.04 -2.46
C LEU A 20 -3.99 -4.34 -0.96
N VAL A 21 -3.46 -5.51 -0.59
CA VAL A 21 -3.27 -5.89 0.81
C VAL A 21 -1.79 -6.01 1.08
N THR A 22 -1.32 -5.27 2.08
CA THR A 22 0.10 -5.24 2.45
C THR A 22 0.27 -5.58 3.91
N ARG A 23 1.44 -6.11 4.24
CA ARG A 23 1.85 -6.40 5.61
C ARG A 23 3.25 -5.85 5.84
N CYS A 24 3.49 -5.41 7.05
CA CYS A 24 4.84 -5.08 7.53
C CYS A 24 4.96 -5.37 9.02
N ASN A 25 6.19 -5.40 9.51
CA ASN A 25 6.49 -5.32 10.92
C ASN A 25 6.78 -3.87 11.29
N LEU A 26 6.22 -3.41 12.41
CA LEU A 26 6.51 -2.09 12.96
C LEU A 26 7.44 -2.29 14.14
N ILE A 27 8.65 -1.76 14.03
CA ILE A 27 9.64 -1.80 15.10
C ILE A 27 9.73 -0.39 15.68
N ASN A 28 9.57 -0.25 17.00
CA ASN A 28 9.72 1.04 17.64
C ASN A 28 11.12 1.59 17.39
N SER A 29 11.18 2.88 17.07
CA SER A 29 12.41 3.62 16.78
C SER A 29 12.38 4.95 17.51
N VAL A 30 13.55 5.54 17.72
CA VAL A 30 13.65 6.84 18.39
C VAL A 30 12.94 7.89 17.53
N ARG A 31 12.03 8.63 18.15
CA ARG A 31 11.39 9.78 17.48
C ARG A 31 12.44 10.84 17.19
N SER A 32 12.45 11.32 15.96
CA SER A 32 13.33 12.40 15.51
C SER A 32 12.61 13.23 14.46
N ASP A 33 13.20 14.35 14.06
CA ASP A 33 12.66 15.19 12.98
C ASP A 33 12.47 14.38 11.67
N ASN A 34 13.34 13.39 11.42
CA ASN A 34 13.27 12.52 10.24
C ASN A 34 12.34 11.30 10.44
N ASN A 35 12.02 10.93 11.67
CA ASN A 35 11.05 9.87 11.99
C ASN A 35 10.14 10.29 13.16
N PRO A 36 9.22 11.25 12.94
CA PRO A 36 8.35 11.76 14.01
C PRO A 36 7.39 10.68 14.52
N GLN A 37 7.12 9.67 13.68
CA GLN A 37 6.20 8.57 13.98
C GLN A 37 6.80 7.61 15.02
N GLY A 38 8.14 7.52 15.11
CA GLY A 38 8.82 6.71 16.12
C GLY A 38 8.74 5.21 15.89
N PHE A 39 8.58 4.80 14.63
CA PHE A 39 8.68 3.40 14.24
C PHE A 39 9.31 3.27 12.85
N THR A 40 9.95 2.13 12.63
CA THR A 40 10.48 1.72 11.33
C THR A 40 9.61 0.60 10.80
N MET A 41 9.25 0.68 9.52
CA MET A 41 8.61 -0.42 8.82
C MET A 41 9.68 -1.38 8.30
N GLU A 42 9.57 -2.64 8.68
CA GLU A 42 10.43 -3.71 8.19
C GLU A 42 9.60 -4.82 7.54
N LYS A 43 10.25 -5.63 6.69
CA LYS A 43 9.63 -6.78 6.01
C LYS A 43 8.31 -6.41 5.35
N PHE A 44 8.32 -5.31 4.60
CA PHE A 44 7.15 -4.88 3.83
C PHE A 44 6.88 -5.88 2.72
N GLU A 45 5.67 -6.44 2.71
CA GLU A 45 5.24 -7.50 1.82
C GLU A 45 3.87 -7.16 1.22
N ILE A 46 3.70 -7.44 -0.07
CA ILE A 46 2.41 -7.34 -0.75
C ILE A 46 1.78 -8.72 -0.72
N ILE A 47 0.71 -8.88 0.06
CA ILE A 47 -0.03 -10.13 0.19
C ILE A 47 -1.01 -10.29 -0.98
N GLU A 48 -1.65 -9.19 -1.39
CA GLU A 48 -2.63 -9.21 -2.48
C GLU A 48 -2.45 -7.99 -3.37
N ASN A 49 -2.43 -8.22 -4.67
CA ASN A 49 -2.47 -7.18 -5.69
C ASN A 49 -3.29 -7.66 -6.90
N LYS A 50 -4.61 -7.70 -6.75
CA LYS A 50 -5.52 -8.36 -7.69
C LYS A 50 -6.40 -7.34 -8.41
N ASP A 51 -6.58 -7.51 -9.71
CA ASP A 51 -7.52 -6.71 -10.48
C ASP A 51 -8.96 -7.01 -10.06
N LEU A 52 -9.70 -5.96 -9.69
CA LEU A 52 -11.12 -6.02 -9.32
C LEU A 52 -12.03 -5.60 -10.47
N ARG A 53 -11.64 -4.56 -11.22
CA ARG A 53 -12.42 -4.04 -12.34
C ARG A 53 -11.54 -3.25 -13.30
N VAL A 54 -11.83 -3.38 -14.60
CA VAL A 54 -11.33 -2.48 -15.64
C VAL A 54 -12.51 -1.70 -16.21
N LEU A 55 -12.35 -0.39 -16.33
CA LEU A 55 -13.29 0.54 -16.96
C LEU A 55 -12.59 1.12 -18.19
N GLU A 56 -13.17 0.94 -19.37
CA GLU A 56 -12.71 1.63 -20.57
C GLU A 56 -13.21 3.08 -20.56
N ARG A 57 -12.39 3.99 -21.11
CA ARG A 57 -12.67 5.43 -21.14
C ARG A 57 -13.10 5.88 -22.53
#